data_AF-A0A524LVY2-F1
#
_entry.id   AF-A0A524LVY2-F1
#
_cell.length_a   1.000
_cell.length_b   1.000
_cell.length_c   1.000
_cell.angle_alpha   90.00
_cell.angle_beta   90.00
_cell.angle_gamma   90.00
#
_symmetry.space_group_name_H-M   'P 1'
#
loop_
_entity.id
_entity.type
_entity.pdbx_description
1 polymer ?
#
loop_
_entity_poly.entity_id
_entity_poly.type
_entity_poly.pdbx_seq_one_letter_code
_entity_poly.pdbx_strand_id
1 'polypeptide(L)'
;MAVLRFPFKEVTTSRTKINENECRKTMANPTNPLIVQSDKSVLLEVDNPLYENARDSLARFAELVKSPEYVHTYRISPLSLWNAAAMGMTPKEVISALEEFAKYPIPGNISREIVDYMSRYGQISLYKDDIDLLLICENEDLAEEIWANSKITEFIIDRVDEVTFRVDQSKRGFIKHALIEIGHPVEDVAGFVEGEHLPFEMRATTLEGKGWGLRAYQKDSVAIFHAGGSEQGGSGVIVLPCGAGKTMVGIGAMHRLQTSTLILAPNVIAVRQWIQELLDKTTLRPEDIGEYTGDNKEIRPVTVATYQILTWRKSRSAEFEHFKIFESRNWGLIIYDEVHLLPAPVFRVTAA
;
A
#
# COMPACT_ATOMS: atom_id res chain seq x y z
N MET A 1 -1.12 -53.06 -51.30
CA MET A 1 -2.37 -52.27 -51.26
C MET A 1 -3.49 -53.22 -50.86
N ALA A 2 -4.04 -53.08 -49.66
CA ALA A 2 -5.14 -53.90 -49.15
C ALA A 2 -6.15 -53.00 -48.45
N VAL A 3 -7.43 -53.17 -48.75
CA VAL A 3 -8.53 -52.39 -48.18
C VAL A 3 -9.42 -53.36 -47.41
N LEU A 4 -9.58 -53.11 -46.10
CA LEU A 4 -10.52 -53.83 -45.24
C LEU A 4 -11.51 -52.84 -44.64
N ARG A 5 -12.80 -53.17 -44.74
CA ARG A 5 -13.93 -52.33 -44.33
C ARG A 5 -14.63 -53.01 -43.16
N PHE A 6 -14.70 -52.34 -42.01
CA PHE A 6 -15.45 -52.80 -40.84
C PHE A 6 -16.73 -51.96 -40.64
N PRO A 7 -17.81 -52.53 -40.08
CA PRO A 7 -19.10 -51.85 -39.98
C PRO A 7 -19.14 -50.87 -38.80
N PHE A 8 -19.78 -49.72 -39.00
CA PHE A 8 -20.20 -48.84 -37.92
C PHE A 8 -21.31 -49.50 -37.09
N LYS A 9 -21.20 -49.47 -35.76
CA LYS A 9 -22.34 -49.58 -34.84
C LYS A 9 -22.74 -48.19 -34.41
N GLU A 10 -24.01 -47.84 -34.57
CA GLU A 10 -24.57 -46.65 -33.95
C GLU A 10 -24.57 -46.81 -32.42
N VAL A 11 -24.04 -45.82 -31.71
CA VAL A 11 -24.20 -45.70 -30.26
C VAL A 11 -25.28 -44.66 -30.01
N THR A 12 -26.41 -45.10 -29.48
CA THR A 12 -27.51 -44.24 -29.05
C THR A 12 -27.11 -43.48 -27.78
N THR A 13 -26.69 -42.22 -27.94
CA THR A 13 -26.37 -41.35 -26.80
C THR A 13 -27.65 -40.98 -26.05
N SER A 14 -27.81 -41.49 -24.83
CA SER A 14 -28.83 -41.02 -23.90
C SER A 14 -28.57 -39.54 -23.57
N ARG A 15 -29.59 -38.69 -23.75
CA ARG A 15 -29.51 -37.28 -23.37
C ARG A 15 -29.54 -37.13 -21.85
N THR A 16 -28.38 -37.19 -21.20
CA THR A 16 -28.20 -36.64 -19.86
C THR A 16 -28.52 -35.14 -19.93
N LYS A 17 -29.42 -34.64 -19.08
CA LYS A 17 -29.69 -33.21 -18.96
C LYS A 17 -28.46 -32.54 -18.34
N ILE A 18 -27.60 -31.96 -19.17
CA ILE A 18 -26.54 -31.06 -18.69
C ILE A 18 -27.23 -29.82 -18.11
N ASN A 19 -26.81 -29.42 -16.91
CA ASN A 19 -27.41 -28.31 -16.19
C ASN A 19 -27.02 -26.99 -16.86
N GLU A 20 -27.98 -26.16 -17.27
CA GLU A 20 -27.69 -24.93 -18.06
C GLU A 20 -26.76 -23.95 -17.31
N ASN A 21 -26.78 -24.00 -15.98
CA ASN A 21 -25.87 -23.22 -15.11
C ASN A 21 -24.41 -23.71 -15.13
N GLU A 22 -24.14 -24.97 -15.44
CA GLU A 22 -22.76 -25.46 -15.61
C GLU A 22 -22.20 -25.08 -16.99
N CYS A 23 -23.05 -25.11 -18.02
CA CYS A 23 -22.66 -24.76 -19.39
C CYS A 23 -22.31 -23.27 -19.56
N ARG A 24 -22.84 -22.39 -18.69
CA ARG A 24 -22.46 -20.96 -18.65
C ARG A 24 -21.06 -20.70 -18.11
N LYS A 25 -20.50 -21.58 -17.27
CA LYS A 25 -19.16 -21.38 -16.66
C LYS A 25 -17.98 -21.65 -17.62
N THR A 26 -18.25 -22.17 -18.81
CA THR A 26 -17.22 -22.62 -19.77
C THR A 26 -17.22 -21.85 -21.10
N MET A 27 -18.10 -20.88 -21.29
CA MET A 27 -18.13 -20.05 -22.50
C MET A 27 -17.46 -18.69 -22.29
N ALA A 28 -16.79 -18.21 -23.34
CA ALA A 28 -16.24 -16.85 -23.36
C ALA A 28 -17.37 -15.81 -23.38
N ASN A 29 -17.18 -14.72 -22.64
CA ASN A 29 -18.09 -13.57 -22.66
C ASN A 29 -17.47 -12.41 -23.46
N PRO A 30 -17.72 -12.28 -24.77
CA PRO A 30 -16.97 -11.36 -25.63
C PRO A 30 -17.18 -9.88 -25.30
N THR A 31 -18.23 -9.51 -24.57
CA THR A 31 -18.47 -8.13 -24.11
C THR A 31 -17.59 -7.73 -22.93
N ASN A 32 -17.06 -8.70 -22.19
CA ASN A 32 -16.27 -8.44 -20.99
C ASN A 32 -14.84 -7.96 -21.32
N PRO A 33 -14.24 -7.05 -20.54
CA PRO A 33 -13.00 -6.37 -20.92
C PRO A 33 -11.70 -7.07 -20.47
N LEU A 34 -11.75 -8.04 -19.54
CA LEU A 34 -10.56 -8.65 -18.95
C LEU A 34 -10.13 -9.97 -19.59
N ILE A 35 -8.82 -10.18 -19.72
CA ILE A 35 -8.23 -11.49 -19.99
C ILE A 35 -7.26 -11.80 -18.86
N VAL A 36 -7.60 -12.78 -18.02
CA VAL A 36 -6.76 -13.26 -16.91
C VAL A 36 -5.85 -14.37 -17.41
N GLN A 37 -4.53 -14.19 -17.29
CA GLN A 37 -3.52 -15.13 -17.77
C GLN A 37 -2.98 -16.00 -16.62
N SER A 38 -2.46 -17.18 -16.95
CA SER A 38 -1.96 -18.14 -15.96
C SER A 38 -0.66 -17.70 -15.25
N ASP A 39 0.01 -16.65 -15.75
CA ASP A 39 1.23 -16.04 -15.18
C ASP A 39 0.94 -14.84 -14.26
N LYS A 40 -0.32 -14.69 -13.82
CA LYS A 40 -0.84 -13.59 -12.99
C LYS A 40 -0.94 -12.23 -13.68
N SER A 41 -0.66 -12.14 -14.98
CA SER A 41 -0.98 -10.93 -15.74
C SER A 41 -2.47 -10.86 -16.08
N VAL A 42 -3.01 -9.64 -16.10
CA VAL A 42 -4.41 -9.36 -16.46
C VAL A 42 -4.40 -8.25 -17.50
N LEU A 43 -4.98 -8.52 -18.67
CA LEU A 43 -5.13 -7.53 -19.74
C LEU A 43 -6.51 -6.90 -19.64
N LEU A 44 -6.58 -5.57 -19.74
CA LEU A 44 -7.80 -4.77 -19.68
C LEU A 44 -7.93 -3.95 -20.96
N GLU A 45 -8.95 -4.22 -21.77
CA GLU A 45 -9.26 -3.49 -23.01
C GLU A 45 -9.81 -2.08 -22.70
N VAL A 46 -9.19 -1.04 -23.25
CA VAL A 46 -9.50 0.37 -22.93
C VAL A 46 -10.77 0.85 -23.62
N ASP A 47 -10.99 0.51 -24.90
CA ASP A 47 -12.17 0.91 -25.68
C ASP A 47 -13.46 0.13 -25.31
N ASN A 48 -13.42 -0.71 -24.27
CA ASN A 48 -14.56 -1.52 -23.88
C ASN A 48 -15.54 -0.72 -22.99
N PRO A 49 -16.88 -0.79 -23.20
CA PRO A 49 -17.86 -0.07 -22.37
C PRO A 49 -17.81 -0.36 -20.86
N LEU A 50 -17.23 -1.48 -20.44
CA LEU A 50 -17.06 -1.86 -19.03
C LEU A 50 -15.68 -1.49 -18.46
N TYR A 51 -14.83 -0.79 -19.22
CA TYR A 51 -13.45 -0.45 -18.85
C TYR A 51 -13.33 0.22 -17.48
N GLU A 52 -14.08 1.31 -17.22
CA GLU A 52 -14.02 2.05 -15.95
C GLU A 52 -14.35 1.13 -14.75
N ASN A 53 -15.43 0.35 -14.84
CA ASN A 53 -15.86 -0.56 -13.78
C ASN A 53 -14.81 -1.66 -13.53
N ALA A 54 -14.24 -2.24 -14.60
CA ALA A 54 -13.23 -3.27 -14.49
C ALA A 54 -11.90 -2.73 -13.94
N ARG A 55 -11.50 -1.51 -14.35
CA ARG A 55 -10.33 -0.77 -13.83
C ARG A 55 -10.47 -0.54 -12.33
N ASP A 56 -11.60 0.01 -11.90
CA ASP A 56 -11.82 0.36 -10.49
C ASP A 56 -11.99 -0.88 -9.62
N SER A 57 -12.53 -1.96 -10.20
CA SER A 57 -12.57 -3.28 -9.54
C SER A 57 -11.16 -3.84 -9.33
N LEU A 58 -10.31 -3.86 -10.38
CA LEU A 58 -8.93 -4.36 -10.34
C LEU A 58 -8.03 -3.55 -9.40
N ALA A 59 -8.21 -2.23 -9.34
CA ALA A 59 -7.39 -1.32 -8.52
C ALA A 59 -7.38 -1.68 -7.02
N ARG A 60 -8.35 -2.48 -6.56
CA ARG A 60 -8.44 -2.96 -5.17
C ARG A 60 -7.51 -4.13 -4.84
N PHE A 61 -7.05 -4.89 -5.83
CA PHE A 61 -6.30 -6.15 -5.61
C PHE A 61 -5.24 -6.48 -6.66
N ALA A 62 -5.00 -5.62 -7.65
CA ALA A 62 -3.99 -5.80 -8.71
C ALA A 62 -3.23 -4.51 -9.03
N GLU A 63 -1.95 -4.65 -9.36
CA GLU A 63 -1.04 -3.54 -9.67
C GLU A 63 -1.05 -3.21 -11.17
N LEU A 64 -1.12 -1.93 -11.54
CA LEU A 64 -0.96 -1.49 -12.93
C LEU A 64 0.53 -1.55 -13.33
N VAL A 65 0.85 -2.36 -14.35
CA VAL A 65 2.22 -2.54 -14.87
C VAL A 65 2.47 -1.66 -16.10
N LYS A 66 1.49 -1.54 -17.01
CA LYS A 66 1.59 -0.74 -18.24
C LYS A 66 0.23 -0.19 -18.66
N SER A 67 0.19 1.04 -19.17
CA SER A 67 -1.02 1.70 -19.68
C SER A 67 -0.83 2.31 -21.08
N PRO A 68 -0.63 1.49 -22.13
CA PRO A 68 -0.67 1.94 -23.52
C PRO A 68 -2.12 2.12 -24.01
N GLU A 69 -2.29 2.86 -25.10
CA GLU A 69 -3.57 3.37 -25.64
C GLU A 69 -4.75 2.37 -25.65
N TYR A 70 -4.54 1.12 -26.07
CA TYR A 70 -5.64 0.16 -26.32
C TYR A 70 -5.82 -0.93 -25.24
N VAL A 71 -4.77 -1.31 -24.51
CA VAL A 71 -4.79 -2.45 -23.57
C VAL A 71 -3.89 -2.18 -22.37
N HIS A 72 -4.49 -1.98 -21.20
CA HIS A 72 -3.75 -1.88 -19.96
C HIS A 72 -3.33 -3.27 -19.46
N THR A 73 -2.14 -3.37 -18.86
CA THR A 73 -1.61 -4.61 -18.27
C THR A 73 -1.51 -4.44 -16.77
N TYR A 74 -2.25 -5.25 -16.02
CA TYR A 74 -2.18 -5.39 -14.58
C TYR A 74 -1.46 -6.68 -14.19
N ARG A 75 -1.06 -6.78 -12.92
CA ARG A 75 -0.51 -7.99 -12.32
C ARG A 75 -1.10 -8.21 -10.94
N ILE A 76 -1.52 -9.44 -10.67
CA ILE A 76 -1.89 -9.89 -9.32
C ILE A 76 -0.58 -10.33 -8.64
N SER A 77 -0.24 -9.68 -7.52
CA SER A 77 0.94 -10.01 -6.70
C SER A 77 0.49 -10.52 -5.32
N PRO A 78 1.34 -11.24 -4.56
CA PRO A 78 1.02 -11.57 -3.17
C PRO A 78 0.73 -10.31 -2.35
N LEU A 79 1.53 -9.26 -2.53
CA LEU A 79 1.35 -7.97 -1.85
C LEU A 79 0.02 -7.29 -2.20
N SER A 80 -0.39 -7.29 -3.48
CA SER A 80 -1.66 -6.68 -3.89
C SER A 80 -2.87 -7.43 -3.33
N LEU A 81 -2.76 -8.76 -3.16
CA LEU A 81 -3.77 -9.59 -2.51
C LEU A 81 -3.80 -9.42 -0.98
N TRP A 82 -2.65 -9.29 -0.32
CA TRP A 82 -2.58 -9.02 1.12
C TRP A 82 -3.10 -7.63 1.46
N ASN A 83 -2.82 -6.63 0.62
CA ASN A 83 -3.42 -5.30 0.76
C ASN A 83 -4.94 -5.35 0.60
N ALA A 84 -5.47 -6.14 -0.33
CA ALA A 84 -6.90 -6.36 -0.47
C ALA A 84 -7.52 -7.04 0.77
N ALA A 85 -6.84 -8.06 1.33
CA ALA A 85 -7.26 -8.73 2.55
C ALA A 85 -7.26 -7.78 3.76
N ALA A 86 -6.24 -6.92 3.90
CA ALA A 86 -6.18 -5.87 4.91
C ALA A 86 -7.34 -4.88 4.81
N MET A 87 -7.81 -4.58 3.59
CA MET A 87 -9.01 -3.77 3.34
C MET A 87 -10.33 -4.56 3.53
N GLY A 88 -10.28 -5.76 4.12
CA GLY A 88 -11.44 -6.61 4.42
C GLY A 88 -11.98 -7.41 3.23
N MET A 89 -11.29 -7.43 2.09
CA MET A 89 -11.75 -8.15 0.90
C MET A 89 -11.47 -9.65 1.02
N THR A 90 -12.48 -10.49 0.77
CA THR A 90 -12.32 -11.95 0.84
C THR A 90 -11.77 -12.54 -0.47
N PRO A 91 -11.12 -13.71 -0.44
CA PRO A 91 -10.65 -14.40 -1.66
C PRO A 91 -11.79 -14.66 -2.65
N LYS A 92 -12.99 -14.93 -2.14
CA LYS A 92 -14.19 -15.15 -2.94
C LYS A 92 -14.63 -13.89 -3.68
N GLU A 93 -14.54 -12.71 -3.06
CA GLU A 93 -14.87 -11.44 -3.71
C GLU A 93 -13.84 -11.07 -4.78
N VAL A 94 -12.54 -11.29 -4.52
CA VAL A 94 -11.50 -11.12 -5.54
C VAL A 94 -11.74 -12.02 -6.76
N ILE A 95 -12.02 -13.30 -6.54
CA ILE A 95 -12.33 -14.25 -7.64
C ILE A 95 -13.61 -13.83 -8.37
N SER A 96 -14.67 -13.46 -7.63
CA SER A 96 -15.95 -13.06 -8.23
C SER A 96 -15.81 -11.78 -9.06
N ALA A 97 -15.02 -10.81 -8.58
CA ALA A 97 -14.71 -9.56 -9.28
C ALA A 97 -13.90 -9.79 -10.56
N LEU A 98 -13.00 -10.78 -10.58
CA LEU A 98 -12.33 -11.21 -11.81
C LEU A 98 -13.32 -11.92 -12.75
N GLU A 99 -14.15 -12.84 -12.25
CA GLU A 99 -15.11 -13.61 -13.06
C GLU A 99 -16.16 -12.70 -13.72
N GLU A 100 -16.63 -11.67 -13.01
CA GLU A 100 -17.61 -10.68 -13.49
C GLU A 100 -17.15 -9.99 -14.77
N PHE A 101 -15.88 -9.56 -14.84
CA PHE A 101 -15.32 -8.83 -15.98
C PHE A 101 -14.43 -9.68 -16.90
N ALA A 102 -14.33 -10.99 -16.68
CA ALA A 102 -13.50 -11.87 -17.52
C ALA A 102 -14.17 -12.23 -18.86
N LYS A 103 -13.41 -12.09 -19.95
CA LYS A 103 -13.77 -12.53 -21.31
C LYS A 103 -13.64 -14.04 -21.49
N TYR A 104 -12.75 -14.69 -20.73
CA TYR A 104 -12.53 -16.13 -20.72
C TYR A 104 -12.54 -16.66 -19.29
N PRO A 105 -12.89 -17.94 -19.05
CA PRO A 105 -12.80 -18.54 -17.72
C PRO A 105 -11.40 -18.37 -17.10
N ILE A 106 -11.35 -18.00 -15.81
CA ILE A 106 -10.08 -17.79 -15.09
C ILE A 106 -9.29 -19.11 -15.02
N PRO A 107 -7.97 -19.09 -15.25
CA PRO A 107 -7.13 -20.26 -15.06
C PRO A 107 -7.19 -20.78 -13.62
N GLY A 108 -7.53 -22.06 -13.43
CA GLY A 108 -7.74 -22.65 -12.10
C GLY A 108 -6.50 -22.75 -11.19
N ASN A 109 -5.31 -22.32 -11.64
CA ASN A 109 -4.19 -22.04 -10.75
C ASN A 109 -4.35 -20.67 -10.06
N ILE A 110 -4.77 -19.63 -10.78
CA ILE A 110 -4.97 -18.27 -10.25
C ILE A 110 -5.99 -18.26 -9.10
N SER A 111 -7.13 -18.94 -9.24
CA SER A 111 -8.11 -19.02 -8.15
C SER A 111 -7.56 -19.71 -6.89
N ARG A 112 -6.68 -20.72 -7.04
CA ARG A 112 -6.04 -21.41 -5.90
C ARG A 112 -4.96 -20.55 -5.27
N GLU A 113 -4.15 -19.87 -6.08
CA GLU A 113 -3.10 -18.96 -5.63
C GLU A 113 -3.69 -17.73 -4.92
N ILE A 114 -4.83 -17.19 -5.36
CA ILE A 114 -5.54 -16.12 -4.65
C ILE A 114 -5.95 -16.58 -3.24
N VAL A 115 -6.53 -17.78 -3.12
CA VAL A 115 -6.91 -18.35 -1.81
C VAL A 115 -5.67 -18.58 -0.94
N ASP A 116 -4.61 -19.20 -1.48
CA ASP A 116 -3.38 -19.51 -0.75
C ASP A 116 -2.64 -18.26 -0.24
N TYR A 117 -2.49 -17.22 -1.07
CA TYR A 117 -1.83 -16.00 -0.62
C TYR A 117 -2.69 -15.27 0.43
N MET A 118 -3.99 -15.10 0.17
CA MET A 118 -4.85 -14.34 1.08
C MET A 118 -5.10 -15.06 2.41
N SER A 119 -5.04 -16.39 2.47
CA SER A 119 -5.17 -17.14 3.73
C SER A 119 -4.01 -16.90 4.71
N ARG A 120 -2.90 -16.32 4.25
CA ARG A 120 -1.74 -15.99 5.10
C ARG A 120 -1.88 -14.66 5.83
N TYR A 121 -2.83 -13.82 5.40
CA TYR A 121 -3.09 -12.56 6.08
C TYR A 121 -3.79 -12.81 7.43
N GLY A 122 -3.29 -12.21 8.49
CA GLY A 122 -3.75 -12.44 9.87
C GLY A 122 -3.16 -13.68 10.56
N GLN A 123 -2.30 -14.47 9.89
CA GLN A 123 -1.61 -15.60 10.53
C GLN A 123 -0.41 -15.17 11.40
N ILE A 124 0.12 -13.98 11.17
CA ILE A 124 1.14 -13.36 12.00
C ILE A 124 0.68 -11.94 12.30
N SER A 125 0.71 -11.55 13.57
CA SER A 125 0.32 -10.23 14.04
C SER A 125 1.42 -9.61 14.89
N LEU A 126 1.60 -8.30 14.75
CA LEU A 126 2.53 -7.51 15.54
C LEU A 126 1.75 -6.66 16.53
N TYR A 127 2.05 -6.79 17.81
CA TYR A 127 1.41 -6.05 18.90
C TYR A 127 2.44 -5.26 19.70
N LYS A 128 2.01 -4.17 20.33
CA LYS A 128 2.83 -3.42 21.28
C LYS A 128 2.28 -3.64 22.69
N ASP A 129 3.15 -4.09 23.60
CA ASP A 129 2.84 -4.31 25.01
C ASP A 129 3.77 -3.41 25.86
N ASP A 130 3.24 -2.27 26.30
CA ASP A 130 3.98 -1.15 26.91
C ASP A 130 5.24 -0.68 26.12
N ILE A 131 6.38 -1.31 26.40
CA ILE A 131 7.69 -1.04 25.78
C ILE A 131 8.14 -2.14 24.81
N ASP A 132 7.54 -3.33 24.91
CA ASP A 132 7.86 -4.49 24.10
C ASP A 132 7.07 -4.48 22.79
N LEU A 133 7.69 -5.04 21.76
CA LEU A 133 7.06 -5.33 20.47
C LEU A 133 6.97 -6.85 20.34
N LEU A 134 5.76 -7.39 20.25
CA LEU A 134 5.50 -8.83 20.23
C LEU A 134 5.05 -9.26 18.83
N LEU A 135 5.70 -10.27 18.28
CA LEU A 135 5.26 -10.99 17.09
C LEU A 135 4.54 -12.26 17.54
N ILE A 136 3.24 -12.37 17.25
CA ILE A 136 2.41 -13.51 17.59
C ILE A 136 2.07 -14.27 16.30
N CYS A 137 2.33 -15.58 16.29
CA CYS A 137 1.92 -16.49 15.22
C CYS A 137 0.59 -17.18 15.56
N GLU A 138 -0.20 -17.56 14.54
CA GLU A 138 -1.47 -18.26 14.71
C GLU A 138 -1.32 -19.64 15.38
N ASN A 139 -0.19 -20.31 15.17
CA ASN A 139 0.06 -21.68 15.64
C ASN A 139 1.56 -21.98 15.79
N GLU A 140 1.86 -23.08 16.49
CA GLU A 140 3.24 -23.55 16.77
C GLU A 140 4.03 -23.90 15.50
N ASP A 141 3.41 -24.54 14.51
CA ASP A 141 4.08 -24.94 13.26
C ASP A 141 4.64 -23.70 12.52
N LEU A 142 3.84 -22.63 12.45
CA LEU A 142 4.25 -21.34 11.89
C LEU A 142 5.33 -20.67 12.74
N ALA A 143 5.22 -20.73 14.08
CA ALA A 143 6.23 -20.19 14.97
C ALA A 143 7.59 -20.88 14.79
N GLU A 144 7.62 -22.21 14.63
CA GLU A 144 8.85 -22.96 14.31
C GLU A 144 9.39 -22.63 12.91
N GLU A 145 8.54 -22.43 11.90
CA GLU A 145 8.97 -21.98 10.56
C GLU A 145 9.65 -20.61 10.62
N ILE A 146 9.07 -19.67 11.37
CA ILE A 146 9.62 -18.33 11.58
C ILE A 146 10.94 -18.38 12.37
N TRP A 147 11.00 -19.18 13.45
CA TRP A 147 12.20 -19.33 14.27
C TRP A 147 13.36 -20.03 13.54
N ALA A 148 13.07 -20.96 12.64
CA ALA A 148 14.07 -21.61 11.79
C ALA A 148 14.69 -20.66 10.75
N ASN A 149 14.07 -19.50 10.49
CA ASN A 149 14.49 -18.59 9.44
C ASN A 149 15.48 -17.52 9.96
N SER A 150 16.75 -17.64 9.56
CA SER A 150 17.82 -16.73 9.99
C SER A 150 17.62 -15.27 9.57
N LYS A 151 16.78 -14.98 8.56
CA LYS A 151 16.41 -13.61 8.19
C LYS A 151 15.45 -12.96 9.18
N ILE A 152 14.70 -13.75 9.95
CA ILE A 152 13.71 -13.23 10.91
C ILE A 152 14.31 -13.18 12.31
N THR A 153 15.04 -14.22 12.72
CA THR A 153 15.67 -14.29 14.04
C THR A 153 16.75 -13.22 14.27
N GLU A 154 17.29 -12.57 13.24
CA GLU A 154 18.14 -11.37 13.37
C GLU A 154 17.43 -10.21 14.10
N PHE A 155 16.09 -10.16 14.04
CA PHE A 155 15.28 -9.09 14.64
C PHE A 155 14.56 -9.51 15.94
N ILE A 156 14.68 -10.78 16.34
CA ILE A 156 14.05 -11.34 17.54
C ILE A 156 15.03 -11.25 18.71
N ILE A 157 14.59 -10.67 19.82
CA ILE A 157 15.33 -10.57 21.08
C ILE A 157 15.29 -11.92 21.80
N ASP A 158 14.08 -12.46 22.00
CA ASP A 158 13.83 -13.74 22.64
C ASP A 158 12.48 -14.34 22.21
N ARG A 159 12.25 -15.60 22.58
CA ARG A 159 10.97 -16.29 22.44
C ARG A 159 10.27 -16.25 23.80
N VAL A 160 9.06 -15.70 23.84
CA VAL A 160 8.27 -15.50 25.06
C VAL A 160 7.52 -16.78 25.41
N ASP A 161 6.92 -17.43 24.41
CA ASP A 161 6.18 -18.69 24.54
C ASP A 161 6.19 -19.50 23.23
N GLU A 162 5.32 -20.49 23.11
CA GLU A 162 5.23 -21.41 21.97
C GLU A 162 4.88 -20.71 20.64
N VAL A 163 4.21 -19.55 20.67
CA VAL A 163 3.79 -18.79 19.47
C VAL A 163 4.22 -17.32 19.44
N THR A 164 4.77 -16.80 20.54
CA THR A 164 5.11 -15.37 20.71
C THR A 164 6.62 -15.12 20.78
N PHE A 165 7.08 -14.12 20.02
CA PHE A 165 8.47 -13.64 20.02
C PHE A 165 8.55 -12.16 20.40
N ARG A 166 9.53 -11.79 21.23
CA ARG A 166 9.87 -10.39 21.51
C ARG A 166 10.79 -9.88 20.41
N VAL A 167 10.44 -8.77 19.78
CA VAL A 167 11.14 -8.17 18.64
C VAL A 167 11.79 -6.85 19.06
N ASP A 168 12.96 -6.53 18.49
CA ASP A 168 13.56 -5.19 18.65
C ASP A 168 12.65 -4.13 18.00
N GLN A 169 12.11 -3.21 18.82
CA GLN A 169 11.20 -2.17 18.36
C GLN A 169 11.82 -1.28 17.26
N SER A 170 13.15 -1.09 17.27
CA SER A 170 13.88 -0.33 16.24
C SER A 170 14.01 -1.08 14.90
N LYS A 171 13.52 -2.33 14.84
CA LYS A 171 13.53 -3.21 13.67
C LYS A 171 12.13 -3.56 13.16
N ARG A 172 11.06 -2.98 13.70
CA ARG A 172 9.65 -3.23 13.34
C ARG A 172 9.45 -3.36 11.82
N GLY A 173 9.89 -2.39 11.04
CA GLY A 173 9.73 -2.41 9.59
C GLY A 173 10.71 -3.34 8.86
N PHE A 174 11.91 -3.57 9.38
CA PHE A 174 12.83 -4.59 8.84
C PHE A 174 12.24 -6.00 8.97
N ILE A 175 11.69 -6.36 10.14
CA ILE A 175 11.02 -7.65 10.32
C ILE A 175 9.78 -7.78 9.43
N LYS A 176 8.97 -6.72 9.30
CA LYS A 176 7.83 -6.69 8.36
C LYS A 176 8.26 -6.97 6.92
N HIS A 177 9.35 -6.35 6.46
CA HIS A 177 9.88 -6.58 5.12
C HIS A 177 10.42 -8.01 4.95
N ALA A 178 11.13 -8.54 5.95
CA ALA A 178 11.69 -9.89 5.90
C ALA A 178 10.58 -10.97 5.91
N LEU A 179 9.51 -10.76 6.68
CA LEU A 179 8.31 -11.61 6.71
C LEU A 179 7.60 -11.60 5.33
N ILE A 180 7.43 -10.43 4.72
CA ILE A 180 6.93 -10.29 3.34
C ILE A 180 7.80 -11.03 2.32
N GLU A 181 9.13 -10.96 2.42
CA GLU A 181 10.05 -11.68 1.50
C GLU A 181 9.89 -13.20 1.57
N ILE A 182 9.60 -13.76 2.76
CA ILE A 182 9.46 -15.22 2.95
C ILE A 182 8.03 -15.71 2.67
N GLY A 183 7.10 -14.81 2.35
CA GLY A 183 5.74 -15.15 1.95
C GLY A 183 4.71 -15.13 3.07
N HIS A 184 5.01 -14.51 4.22
CA HIS A 184 4.14 -14.41 5.38
C HIS A 184 3.89 -12.92 5.72
N PRO A 185 2.75 -12.33 5.31
CA PRO A 185 2.44 -10.94 5.66
C PRO A 185 2.12 -10.85 7.16
N VAL A 186 2.68 -9.86 7.83
CA VAL A 186 2.32 -9.55 9.22
C VAL A 186 1.29 -8.43 9.28
N GLU A 187 0.20 -8.69 10.01
CA GLU A 187 -0.79 -7.68 10.37
C GLU A 187 -0.22 -6.81 11.49
N ASP A 188 -0.11 -5.51 11.26
CA ASP A 188 0.55 -4.60 12.20
C ASP A 188 -0.47 -3.89 13.10
N VAL A 189 -0.94 -4.61 14.11
CA VAL A 189 -1.95 -4.18 15.10
C VAL A 189 -1.34 -3.32 16.22
N ALA A 190 -0.02 -3.15 16.25
CA ALA A 190 0.72 -2.35 17.23
C ALA A 190 0.43 -0.83 17.15
N GLY A 191 -0.51 -0.40 16.30
CA GLY A 191 -0.96 0.97 16.12
C GLY A 191 0.10 1.91 15.57
N PHE A 192 -0.32 3.14 15.29
CA PHE A 192 0.59 4.28 15.18
C PHE A 192 0.83 4.86 16.57
N VAL A 193 2.03 5.41 16.81
CA VAL A 193 2.24 6.25 17.98
C VAL A 193 1.41 7.53 17.75
N GLU A 194 0.44 7.81 18.62
CA GLU A 194 -0.33 9.07 18.56
C GLU A 194 0.65 10.25 18.56
N GLY A 195 0.66 11.03 17.49
CA GLY A 195 1.59 12.15 17.34
C GLY A 195 1.38 13.26 18.37
N GLU A 196 2.40 14.10 18.54
CA GLU A 196 2.27 15.36 19.26
C GLU A 196 1.17 16.22 18.61
N HIS A 197 0.03 16.34 19.29
CA HIS A 197 -1.17 17.02 18.79
C HIS A 197 -0.89 18.50 18.48
N LEU A 198 -1.23 18.91 17.26
CA LEU A 198 -1.01 20.25 16.71
C LEU A 198 -2.32 20.77 16.09
N PRO A 199 -3.11 21.56 16.85
CA PRO A 199 -4.38 22.06 16.36
C PRO A 199 -4.20 23.22 15.37
N PHE A 200 -4.78 23.12 14.17
CA PHE A 200 -4.84 24.21 13.19
C PHE A 200 -6.01 24.07 12.22
N GLU A 201 -6.43 25.18 11.59
CA GLU A 201 -7.56 25.21 10.65
C GLU A 201 -7.17 25.58 9.21
N MET A 202 -7.84 24.98 8.23
CA MET A 202 -7.73 25.45 6.84
C MET A 202 -8.50 26.76 6.64
N ARG A 203 -7.84 27.77 6.06
CA ARG A 203 -8.51 29.05 5.73
C ARG A 203 -9.47 28.88 4.55
N ALA A 204 -10.62 29.54 4.58
CA ALA A 204 -11.52 29.65 3.42
C ALA A 204 -11.02 30.63 2.34
N THR A 205 -10.04 31.47 2.69
CA THR A 205 -9.43 32.48 1.84
C THR A 205 -7.92 32.52 2.10
N THR A 206 -7.12 32.57 1.05
CA THR A 206 -5.65 32.72 1.14
C THR A 206 -5.25 34.04 1.79
N LEU A 207 -3.99 34.20 2.21
CA LEU A 207 -3.47 35.49 2.67
C LEU A 207 -3.48 36.54 1.55
N GLU A 208 -3.43 36.10 0.29
CA GLU A 208 -3.62 36.95 -0.91
C GLU A 208 -5.09 37.31 -1.21
N GLY A 209 -6.05 36.93 -0.36
CA GLY A 209 -7.47 37.28 -0.52
C GLY A 209 -8.24 36.45 -1.58
N LYS A 210 -7.69 35.33 -2.04
CA LYS A 210 -8.35 34.44 -3.02
C LYS A 210 -9.14 33.34 -2.29
N GLY A 211 -10.35 33.04 -2.76
CA GLY A 211 -11.14 31.92 -2.22
C GLY A 211 -10.40 30.59 -2.40
N TRP A 212 -10.35 29.78 -1.34
CA TRP A 212 -9.56 28.55 -1.27
C TRP A 212 -10.37 27.37 -0.71
N GLY A 213 -10.07 26.17 -1.20
CA GLY A 213 -10.62 24.92 -0.68
C GLY A 213 -10.19 23.72 -1.54
N LEU A 214 -10.22 22.53 -0.94
CA LEU A 214 -9.92 21.28 -1.63
C LEU A 214 -10.98 20.96 -2.71
N ARG A 215 -10.51 20.48 -3.87
CA ARG A 215 -11.34 19.93 -4.95
C ARG A 215 -11.99 18.61 -4.51
N ALA A 216 -13.06 18.15 -5.17
CA ALA A 216 -13.77 16.91 -4.83
C ALA A 216 -12.81 15.71 -4.67
N TYR A 217 -12.09 15.34 -5.74
CA TYR A 217 -11.12 14.24 -5.71
C TYR A 217 -10.02 14.38 -4.63
N GLN A 218 -9.68 15.61 -4.23
CA GLN A 218 -8.71 15.87 -3.15
C GLN A 218 -9.32 15.57 -1.79
N LYS A 219 -10.59 15.93 -1.56
CA LYS A 219 -11.34 15.56 -0.35
C LYS A 219 -11.52 14.04 -0.26
N ASP A 220 -11.84 13.40 -1.38
CA ASP A 220 -12.00 11.95 -1.46
C ASP A 220 -10.67 11.24 -1.15
N SER A 221 -9.55 11.71 -1.72
CA SER A 221 -8.20 11.21 -1.41
C SER A 221 -7.86 11.32 0.08
N VAL A 222 -8.16 12.47 0.71
CA VAL A 222 -7.94 12.69 2.15
C VAL A 222 -8.85 11.79 3.00
N ALA A 223 -10.11 11.60 2.60
CA ALA A 223 -11.07 10.76 3.33
C ALA A 223 -10.67 9.28 3.29
N ILE A 224 -10.21 8.80 2.13
CA ILE A 224 -9.67 7.44 1.96
C ILE A 224 -8.42 7.26 2.82
N PHE A 225 -7.46 8.20 2.76
CA PHE A 225 -6.22 8.14 3.56
C PHE A 225 -6.48 8.14 5.07
N HIS A 226 -7.45 8.93 5.53
CA HIS A 226 -7.84 8.97 6.94
C HIS A 226 -8.58 7.69 7.40
N ALA A 227 -9.20 6.94 6.48
CA ALA A 227 -9.94 5.70 6.73
C ALA A 227 -10.89 5.74 7.96
N GLY A 228 -11.51 6.91 8.20
CA GLY A 228 -12.41 7.12 9.34
C GLY A 228 -11.73 7.27 10.72
N GLY A 229 -10.39 7.25 10.81
CA GLY A 229 -9.65 7.29 12.07
C GLY A 229 -9.48 5.92 12.73
N SER A 230 -9.58 4.84 11.94
CA SER A 230 -9.23 3.49 12.38
C SER A 230 -7.73 3.34 12.59
N GLU A 231 -7.30 2.31 13.32
CA GLU A 231 -5.88 1.99 13.56
C GLU A 231 -5.09 1.67 12.28
N GLN A 232 -5.80 1.38 11.17
CA GLN A 232 -5.24 1.19 9.82
C GLN A 232 -5.22 2.48 8.98
N GLY A 233 -5.89 3.55 9.43
CA GLY A 233 -5.92 4.86 8.77
C GLY A 233 -4.67 5.71 9.06
N GLY A 234 -4.33 6.61 8.14
CA GLY A 234 -3.19 7.52 8.30
C GLY A 234 -1.86 7.03 7.70
N SER A 235 -1.85 5.88 7.03
CA SER A 235 -0.70 5.39 6.25
C SER A 235 -1.12 4.91 4.87
N GLY A 236 -0.33 5.23 3.85
CA GLY A 236 -0.61 4.88 2.45
C GLY A 236 0.04 5.82 1.45
N VAL A 237 0.06 5.43 0.17
CA VAL A 237 0.63 6.21 -0.92
C VAL A 237 -0.47 6.83 -1.77
N ILE A 238 -0.58 8.16 -1.78
CA ILE A 238 -1.51 8.89 -2.63
C ILE A 238 -0.82 9.26 -3.95
N VAL A 239 -1.23 8.62 -5.05
CA VAL A 239 -0.68 8.88 -6.39
C VAL A 239 -1.54 9.92 -7.12
N LEU A 240 -0.95 11.06 -7.46
CA LEU A 240 -1.59 12.13 -8.22
C LEU A 240 -0.65 12.65 -9.32
N PRO A 241 -1.17 12.99 -10.52
CA PRO A 241 -0.35 13.54 -11.59
C PRO A 241 0.20 14.94 -11.23
N CYS A 242 1.28 15.34 -11.90
CA CYS A 242 1.89 16.65 -11.70
C CYS A 242 0.87 17.78 -11.92
N GLY A 243 0.85 18.78 -11.03
CA GLY A 243 -0.13 19.87 -11.08
C GLY A 243 -1.53 19.56 -10.51
N ALA A 244 -1.85 18.31 -10.15
CA ALA A 244 -3.13 17.98 -9.51
C ALA A 244 -3.24 18.39 -8.03
N GLY A 245 -2.20 19.01 -7.46
CA GLY A 245 -2.18 19.58 -6.11
C GLY A 245 -1.84 18.56 -5.01
N LYS A 246 -0.76 17.78 -5.17
CA LYS A 246 -0.22 16.86 -4.14
C LYS A 246 -0.06 17.55 -2.78
N THR A 247 0.58 18.72 -2.77
CA THR A 247 0.75 19.60 -1.59
C THR A 247 -0.57 19.88 -0.87
N MET A 248 -1.66 20.11 -1.63
CA MET A 248 -2.96 20.45 -1.07
C MET A 248 -3.62 19.26 -0.38
N VAL A 249 -3.43 18.05 -0.93
CA VAL A 249 -3.89 16.80 -0.30
C VAL A 249 -3.08 16.52 0.96
N GLY A 250 -1.77 16.76 0.97
CA GLY A 250 -0.96 16.66 2.18
C GLY A 250 -1.41 17.64 3.28
N ILE A 251 -1.67 18.90 2.94
CA ILE A 251 -2.29 19.88 3.85
C ILE A 251 -3.64 19.38 4.40
N GLY A 252 -4.48 18.78 3.55
CA GLY A 252 -5.75 18.19 3.96
C GLY A 252 -5.60 16.98 4.89
N ALA A 253 -4.58 16.15 4.68
CA ALA A 253 -4.25 15.02 5.56
C ALA A 253 -3.75 15.52 6.92
N MET A 254 -2.85 16.52 6.95
CA MET A 254 -2.42 17.21 8.18
C MET A 254 -3.63 17.78 8.94
N HIS A 255 -4.57 18.45 8.24
CA HIS A 255 -5.78 19.01 8.84
C HIS A 255 -6.74 17.94 9.37
N ARG A 256 -6.73 16.72 8.83
CA ARG A 256 -7.53 15.62 9.38
C ARG A 256 -6.88 14.95 10.59
N LEU A 257 -5.56 14.81 10.60
CA LEU A 257 -4.85 14.14 11.68
C LEU A 257 -4.55 15.05 12.87
N GLN A 258 -4.45 16.38 12.69
CA GLN A 258 -4.19 17.37 13.75
C GLN A 258 -2.99 16.99 14.64
N THR A 259 -1.96 16.40 14.03
CA THR A 259 -0.68 16.08 14.65
C THR A 259 0.41 16.99 14.08
N SER A 260 1.58 16.96 14.73
CA SER A 260 2.84 17.43 14.15
C SER A 260 3.06 16.81 12.75
N THR A 261 4.04 17.30 11.98
CA THR A 261 4.32 16.70 10.67
C THR A 261 5.76 16.93 10.24
N LEU A 262 6.44 15.86 9.83
CA LEU A 262 7.70 15.93 9.11
C LEU A 262 7.43 15.81 7.60
N ILE A 263 7.79 16.85 6.83
CA ILE A 263 7.61 16.89 5.38
C ILE A 263 8.98 16.77 4.73
N LEU A 264 9.18 15.76 3.88
CA LEU A 264 10.43 15.50 3.20
C LEU A 264 10.28 15.78 1.70
N ALA A 265 11.11 16.68 1.20
CA ALA A 265 11.02 17.23 -0.14
C ALA A 265 12.32 17.02 -0.95
N PRO A 266 12.26 17.01 -2.29
CA PRO A 266 13.44 16.71 -3.13
C PRO A 266 14.54 17.78 -3.09
N ASN A 267 14.19 19.05 -2.83
CA ASN A 267 15.14 20.16 -2.84
C ASN A 267 14.64 21.37 -2.03
N VAL A 268 15.51 22.35 -1.78
CA VAL A 268 15.23 23.54 -0.95
C VAL A 268 14.11 24.42 -1.54
N ILE A 269 13.92 24.43 -2.87
CA ILE A 269 12.84 25.19 -3.52
C ILE A 269 11.49 24.56 -3.15
N ALA A 270 11.37 23.23 -3.23
CA ALA A 270 10.17 22.51 -2.79
C ALA A 270 9.91 22.68 -1.28
N VAL A 271 10.96 22.66 -0.44
CA VAL A 271 10.84 22.97 0.99
C VAL A 271 10.19 24.34 1.23
N ARG A 272 10.70 25.38 0.57
CA ARG A 272 10.17 26.75 0.73
C ARG A 272 8.78 26.92 0.13
N GLN A 273 8.47 26.21 -0.95
CA GLN A 273 7.11 26.17 -1.49
C GLN A 273 6.13 25.54 -0.50
N TRP A 274 6.48 24.42 0.15
CA TRP A 274 5.67 23.82 1.21
C TRP A 274 5.41 24.79 2.37
N ILE A 275 6.46 25.46 2.86
CA ILE A 275 6.35 26.46 3.94
C ILE A 275 5.42 27.61 3.52
N GLN A 276 5.57 28.13 2.30
CA GLN A 276 4.71 29.20 1.78
C GLN A 276 3.24 28.77 1.65
N GLU A 277 2.99 27.57 1.10
CA GLU A 277 1.64 27.01 0.92
C GLU A 277 0.94 26.76 2.26
N LEU A 278 1.67 26.25 3.26
CA LEU A 278 1.19 26.11 4.64
C LEU A 278 0.81 27.48 5.23
N LEU A 279 1.76 28.43 5.26
CA LEU A 279 1.54 29.76 5.83
C LEU A 279 0.41 30.51 5.15
N ASP A 280 0.21 30.35 3.84
CA ASP A 280 -0.89 30.95 3.09
C ASP A 280 -2.26 30.33 3.42
N LYS A 281 -2.33 29.00 3.61
CA LYS A 281 -3.62 28.25 3.60
C LYS A 281 -4.09 27.67 4.93
N THR A 282 -3.27 27.60 5.99
CA THR A 282 -3.49 26.66 7.12
C THR A 282 -3.56 27.24 8.53
N THR A 283 -3.69 28.56 8.73
CA THR A 283 -3.64 29.25 10.05
C THR A 283 -2.37 29.08 10.91
N LEU A 284 -1.58 28.02 10.71
CA LEU A 284 -0.23 27.83 11.22
C LEU A 284 0.60 29.11 11.08
N ARG A 285 1.41 29.40 12.09
CA ARG A 285 2.22 30.62 12.18
C ARG A 285 3.68 30.30 11.83
N PRO A 286 4.51 31.29 11.48
CA PRO A 286 5.92 31.08 11.18
C PRO A 286 6.68 30.36 12.31
N GLU A 287 6.34 30.60 13.57
CA GLU A 287 6.94 29.93 14.72
C GLU A 287 6.56 28.43 14.88
N ASP A 288 5.51 27.97 14.20
CA ASP A 288 5.05 26.58 14.22
C ASP A 288 5.72 25.73 13.12
N ILE A 289 6.45 26.37 12.18
CA ILE A 289 7.04 25.74 10.99
C ILE A 289 8.57 25.92 10.95
N GLY A 290 9.34 24.84 10.77
CA GLY A 290 10.81 24.85 10.68
C GLY A 290 11.34 24.47 9.30
N GLU A 291 12.40 25.15 8.84
CA GLU A 291 13.20 24.73 7.68
C GLU A 291 14.40 23.90 8.15
N TYR A 292 14.51 22.65 7.68
CA TYR A 292 15.62 21.74 7.99
C TYR A 292 16.38 21.35 6.71
N THR A 293 17.32 22.20 6.34
CA THR A 293 18.14 22.14 5.12
C THR A 293 19.63 22.25 5.46
N GLY A 294 20.50 22.32 4.44
CA GLY A 294 21.93 22.56 4.69
C GLY A 294 22.20 23.89 5.40
N ASP A 295 21.35 24.89 5.15
CA ASP A 295 21.53 26.28 5.59
C ASP A 295 20.78 26.59 6.90
N ASN A 296 19.61 25.99 7.13
CA ASN A 296 18.82 26.15 8.36
C ASN A 296 18.54 24.79 9.01
N LYS A 297 18.53 24.70 10.34
CA LYS A 297 18.37 23.45 11.10
C LYS A 297 17.32 23.60 12.20
N GLU A 298 16.21 24.25 11.88
CA GLU A 298 15.11 24.51 12.82
C GLU A 298 14.11 23.35 12.83
N ILE A 299 13.84 22.84 14.02
CA ILE A 299 12.85 21.77 14.26
C ILE A 299 11.67 22.37 15.03
N ARG A 300 10.49 22.32 14.43
CA ARG A 300 9.20 22.85 14.93
C ARG A 300 8.09 21.78 14.76
N PRO A 301 6.88 21.95 15.33
CA PRO A 301 5.79 20.99 15.19
C PRO A 301 5.46 20.60 13.75
N VAL A 302 5.55 21.54 12.80
CA VAL A 302 5.74 21.19 11.37
C VAL A 302 7.19 21.44 11.00
N THR A 303 7.89 20.45 10.45
CA THR A 303 9.25 20.65 9.94
C THR A 303 9.34 20.17 8.51
N VAL A 304 9.93 21.00 7.65
CA VAL A 304 10.07 20.72 6.22
C VAL A 304 11.56 20.57 5.90
N ALA A 305 11.98 19.37 5.47
CA ALA A 305 13.37 19.00 5.26
C ALA A 305 13.64 18.49 3.83
N THR A 306 14.90 18.47 3.41
CA THR A 306 15.28 17.81 2.15
C THR A 306 15.72 16.36 2.33
N TYR A 307 15.50 15.51 1.32
CA TYR A 307 16.11 14.17 1.30
C TYR A 307 17.65 14.24 1.39
N GLN A 308 18.26 15.27 0.81
CA GLN A 308 19.71 15.40 0.75
C GLN A 308 20.34 15.56 2.14
N ILE A 309 19.75 16.38 3.04
CA ILE A 309 20.31 16.54 4.40
C ILE A 309 20.23 15.25 5.20
N LEU A 310 19.14 14.47 5.07
CA LEU A 310 19.03 13.16 5.71
C LEU A 310 20.19 12.25 5.26
N THR A 311 20.43 12.14 3.95
CA THR A 311 21.49 11.26 3.40
C THR A 311 22.92 11.74 3.65
N TRP A 312 23.11 12.88 4.31
CA TRP A 312 24.44 13.42 4.60
C TRP A 312 25.16 12.64 5.70
N ARG A 313 26.47 12.43 5.51
CA ARG A 313 27.35 11.67 6.41
C ARG A 313 28.79 12.16 6.33
N LYS A 314 29.49 12.18 7.47
CA LYS A 314 30.90 12.62 7.58
C LYS A 314 31.87 11.72 6.81
N SER A 315 31.55 10.43 6.66
CA SER A 315 32.33 9.46 5.88
C SER A 315 31.41 8.40 5.27
N ARG A 316 31.93 7.53 4.39
CA ARG A 316 31.13 6.44 3.79
C ARG A 316 30.70 5.35 4.78
N SER A 317 31.34 5.26 5.95
CA SER A 317 31.03 4.30 7.02
C SER A 317 30.38 4.94 8.24
N ALA A 318 30.28 6.27 8.29
CA ALA A 318 29.59 6.97 9.36
C ALA A 318 28.06 6.86 9.22
N GLU A 319 27.37 6.86 10.36
CA GLU A 319 25.93 7.00 10.45
C GLU A 319 25.45 8.32 9.83
N PHE A 320 24.16 8.35 9.47
CA PHE A 320 23.51 9.54 8.95
C PHE A 320 23.20 10.52 10.09
N GLU A 321 24.04 11.55 10.25
CA GLU A 321 23.98 12.49 11.38
C GLU A 321 22.61 13.14 11.58
N HIS A 322 21.91 13.39 10.46
CA HIS A 322 20.63 14.07 10.43
C HIS A 322 19.40 13.15 10.51
N PHE A 323 19.57 11.82 10.54
CA PHE A 323 18.44 10.88 10.70
C PHE A 323 17.72 11.04 12.05
N LYS A 324 18.41 11.55 13.09
CA LYS A 324 17.83 11.84 14.41
C LYS A 324 16.63 12.79 14.38
N ILE A 325 16.37 13.47 13.25
CA ILE A 325 15.13 14.23 13.07
C ILE A 325 13.87 13.35 13.19
N PHE A 326 13.90 12.10 12.72
CA PHE A 326 12.76 11.18 12.83
C PHE A 326 12.38 10.89 14.31
N GLU A 327 13.37 10.92 15.21
CA GLU A 327 13.20 10.72 16.66
C GLU A 327 13.03 12.05 17.44
N SER A 328 13.29 13.19 16.80
CA SER A 328 13.36 14.50 17.47
C SER A 328 12.02 15.05 17.97
N ARG A 329 10.91 14.55 17.42
CA ARG A 329 9.53 14.79 17.86
C ARG A 329 8.71 13.54 17.61
N ASN A 330 7.60 13.42 18.31
CA ASN A 330 6.59 12.42 18.02
C ASN A 330 5.73 12.90 16.84
N TRP A 331 6.19 12.64 15.61
CA TRP A 331 5.67 13.36 14.44
C TRP A 331 4.21 13.07 14.12
N GLY A 332 3.65 11.88 14.32
CA GLY A 332 2.26 11.54 13.97
C GLY A 332 1.97 11.43 12.47
N LEU A 333 2.57 12.28 11.63
CA LEU A 333 2.53 12.20 10.17
C LEU A 333 3.91 12.47 9.57
N ILE A 334 4.30 11.68 8.57
CA ILE A 334 5.46 11.94 7.72
C ILE A 334 5.02 11.96 6.25
N ILE A 335 5.28 13.06 5.55
CA ILE A 335 4.92 13.25 4.13
C ILE A 335 6.17 13.13 3.27
N TYR A 336 6.14 12.23 2.30
CA TYR A 336 7.20 12.04 1.30
C TYR A 336 6.79 12.69 -0.02
N ASP A 337 7.22 13.92 -0.27
CA ASP A 337 6.93 14.61 -1.53
C ASP A 337 7.85 14.11 -2.65
N GLU A 338 7.26 13.92 -3.83
CA GLU A 338 7.88 13.24 -4.98
C GLU A 338 8.67 11.98 -4.61
N VAL A 339 8.02 11.03 -3.92
CA VAL A 339 8.61 9.76 -3.42
C VAL A 339 9.38 8.93 -4.48
N HIS A 340 9.11 9.12 -5.77
CA HIS A 340 9.87 8.51 -6.86
C HIS A 340 11.32 9.02 -6.98
N LEU A 341 11.66 10.12 -6.31
CA LEU A 341 13.01 10.69 -6.18
C LEU A 341 13.69 10.29 -4.85
N LEU A 342 13.02 9.51 -3.99
CA LEU A 342 13.48 9.22 -2.64
C LEU A 342 14.71 8.29 -2.65
N PRO A 343 15.84 8.67 -2.04
CA PRO A 343 17.05 7.85 -2.05
C PRO A 343 16.89 6.52 -1.31
N ALA A 344 17.40 5.43 -1.88
CA ALA A 344 17.33 4.08 -1.30
C ALA A 344 17.83 3.92 0.17
N PRO A 345 18.76 4.74 0.71
CA PRO A 345 19.08 4.73 2.14
C PRO A 345 17.95 5.27 3.04
N VAL A 346 17.15 6.22 2.55
CA VAL A 346 16.00 6.76 3.29
C VAL A 346 14.89 5.69 3.33
N PHE A 347 14.56 5.09 2.17
CA PHE A 347 13.58 4.00 2.05
C PHE A 347 13.73 2.90 3.12
N ARG A 348 14.97 2.45 3.36
CA ARG A 348 15.26 1.33 4.28
C ARG A 348 15.12 1.66 5.76
N VAL A 349 15.06 2.93 6.14
CA VAL A 349 14.98 3.34 7.56
C VAL A 349 13.64 4.02 7.87
N THR A 350 12.97 4.58 6.87
CA THR A 350 11.57 5.03 6.99
C THR A 350 10.56 3.90 6.88
N ALA A 351 11.02 2.74 6.41
CA ALA A 351 10.30 1.46 6.44
C ALA A 351 10.92 0.51 7.48
N ALA A 352 11.52 1.07 8.55
CA ALA A 352 11.97 0.39 9.76
C ALA A 352 11.10 0.83 10.95
#